data_AF-A0AAV0BCU8-F1
#
_entry.id   AF-A0AAV0BCU8-F1
#
_cell.length_a   1.000
_cell.length_b   1.000
_cell.length_c   1.000
_cell.angle_alpha   90.00
_cell.angle_beta   90.00
_cell.angle_gamma   90.00
#
_symmetry.space_group_name_H-M   'P 1'
#
loop_
_entity.id
_entity.type
_entity.pdbx_description
1 polymer ?
#
loop_
_entity_poly.entity_id
_entity_poly.type
_entity_poly.pdbx_seq_one_letter_code
_entity_poly.pdbx_strand_id
1 'polypeptide(L)'
;MISRIPGSEIIYRYIKSSHQNNPFRTLLKMLLVFFIISPGDKVDKIIAEWEPEPLVENIPVTSQSLLCPPIIIGIPDIRPKILYGEPALRLTESMEGAAMIYPKDIRTVTNLASINFGGLIGDKCIKL
;
A
#
# COMPACT_ATOMS: atom_id res chain seq x y z
N MET A 1 -37.04 6.79 43.04
CA MET A 1 -36.15 5.72 43.55
C MET A 1 -35.06 5.37 42.52
N ILE A 2 -34.36 6.38 41.98
CA ILE A 2 -33.28 6.22 40.95
C ILE A 2 -31.94 6.85 41.42
N SER A 3 -31.93 7.44 42.61
CA SER A 3 -30.89 8.34 43.12
C SER A 3 -29.68 7.64 43.76
N ARG A 4 -29.39 6.37 43.43
CA ARG A 4 -28.37 5.58 44.12
C ARG A 4 -27.15 5.18 43.30
N ILE A 5 -27.00 5.73 42.10
CA ILE A 5 -25.80 5.57 41.28
C ILE A 5 -25.16 6.95 41.11
N PRO A 6 -24.03 7.25 41.79
CA PRO A 6 -23.34 8.52 41.62
C PRO A 6 -22.91 8.65 40.15
N GLY A 7 -23.36 9.72 39.48
CA GLY A 7 -23.13 9.95 38.04
C GLY A 7 -24.32 9.67 37.11
N SER A 8 -25.41 9.06 37.59
CA SER A 8 -26.62 8.84 36.77
C SER A 8 -27.29 10.14 36.34
N GLU A 9 -27.14 11.20 37.12
CA GLU A 9 -27.65 12.54 36.82
C GLU A 9 -26.95 13.16 35.59
N ILE A 10 -25.66 12.86 35.39
CA ILE A 10 -24.87 13.31 34.24
C ILE A 10 -25.32 12.55 32.99
N ILE A 11 -25.54 11.24 33.10
CA ILE A 11 -26.05 10.40 32.01
C ILE A 11 -27.46 10.85 31.60
N TYR A 12 -28.33 11.15 32.57
CA TYR A 12 -29.67 11.65 32.29
C TYR A 12 -29.65 13.02 31.60
N ARG A 13 -28.79 13.94 32.05
CA ARG A 13 -28.58 15.24 31.37
C ARG A 13 -27.97 15.06 29.99
N TYR A 14 -27.04 14.11 29.81
CA TYR A 14 -26.46 13.78 28.51
C TYR A 14 -27.51 13.22 27.54
N ILE A 15 -28.32 12.26 27.95
CA ILE A 15 -29.37 11.67 27.12
C ILE A 15 -30.43 12.74 26.78
N LYS A 16 -30.85 13.53 27.77
CA LYS A 16 -31.85 14.61 27.60
C LYS A 16 -31.34 15.76 26.72
N SER A 17 -30.07 16.15 26.86
CA SER A 17 -29.43 17.19 26.04
C SER A 17 -29.04 16.68 24.65
N SER A 18 -28.65 15.41 24.52
CA SER A 18 -28.33 14.77 23.24
C SER A 18 -29.55 14.63 22.33
N HIS A 19 -30.77 14.64 22.88
CA HIS A 19 -32.02 14.61 22.11
C HIS A 19 -32.47 15.98 21.57
N GLN A 20 -31.73 17.06 21.84
CA GLN A 20 -32.11 18.38 21.33
C GLN A 20 -31.73 18.66 19.86
N ASN A 21 -30.93 17.83 19.17
CA ASN A 21 -30.30 18.30 17.91
C ASN A 21 -30.51 17.49 16.62
N ASN A 22 -31.37 16.47 16.55
CA ASN A 22 -32.08 16.01 15.33
C ASN A 22 -32.60 14.56 15.51
N PRO A 23 -33.91 14.34 15.77
CA PRO A 23 -34.47 12.99 15.87
C PRO A 23 -34.28 12.18 14.57
N PHE A 24 -34.28 12.86 13.42
CA PHE A 24 -34.03 12.25 12.12
C PHE A 24 -32.62 11.63 12.01
N ARG A 25 -31.59 12.29 12.57
CA ARG A 25 -30.22 11.77 12.57
C ARG A 25 -30.09 10.52 13.43
N THR A 26 -30.76 10.50 14.58
CA THR A 26 -30.78 9.32 15.47
C THR A 26 -31.50 8.15 14.82
N LEU A 27 -32.64 8.41 14.16
CA LEU A 27 -33.39 7.41 13.41
C LEU A 27 -32.58 6.85 12.23
N LEU A 28 -31.93 7.71 11.43
CA LEU A 28 -31.05 7.29 10.33
C LEU A 28 -29.89 6.42 10.84
N LYS A 29 -29.32 6.75 11.99
CA LYS A 29 -28.23 5.97 12.60
C LYS A 29 -28.69 4.60 13.07
N MET A 30 -29.88 4.50 13.67
CA MET A 30 -30.51 3.22 14.04
C MET A 30 -30.84 2.37 12.81
N LEU A 31 -31.39 3.00 11.76
CA LEU A 31 -31.68 2.36 10.47
C LEU A 31 -30.40 1.83 9.81
N LEU A 32 -29.32 2.60 9.84
CA LEU A 32 -28.02 2.20 9.29
C LEU A 32 -27.42 1.00 10.04
N VAL A 33 -27.45 1.01 11.37
CA VAL A 33 -27.02 -0.12 12.19
C VAL A 33 -27.86 -1.37 11.90
N PHE A 34 -29.17 -1.21 11.78
CA PHE A 34 -30.07 -2.29 11.37
C PHE A 34 -29.70 -2.83 9.98
N PHE A 35 -29.44 -1.97 9.00
CA PHE A 35 -29.08 -2.38 7.64
C PHE A 35 -27.72 -3.07 7.54
N ILE A 36 -26.77 -2.75 8.43
CA ILE A 36 -25.46 -3.39 8.51
C ILE A 36 -25.56 -4.79 9.16
N ILE A 37 -26.45 -4.97 10.14
CA ILE A 37 -26.61 -6.22 10.89
C ILE A 37 -27.61 -7.17 10.21
N SER A 38 -28.63 -6.64 9.55
CA SER A 38 -29.70 -7.40 8.91
C SER A 38 -29.35 -8.17 7.61
N PRO A 39 -28.20 -8.01 6.93
CA PRO A 39 -27.98 -8.70 5.67
C PRO A 39 -27.31 -10.08 5.89
N GLY A 40 -27.48 -10.70 7.06
CA GLY A 40 -26.84 -11.96 7.46
C GLY A 40 -26.88 -13.03 6.35
N ASP A 41 -28.09 -13.39 5.91
CA ASP A 41 -28.25 -14.48 4.94
C ASP A 41 -27.71 -14.13 3.53
N LYS A 42 -27.63 -12.85 3.17
CA LYS A 42 -27.18 -12.41 1.84
C LYS A 42 -25.66 -12.22 1.80
N VAL A 43 -25.08 -11.67 2.86
CA VAL A 43 -23.64 -11.47 2.97
C VAL A 43 -22.94 -12.82 3.07
N ASP A 44 -23.48 -13.76 3.83
CA ASP A 44 -22.91 -15.11 3.97
C ASP A 44 -22.85 -15.85 2.62
N LYS A 45 -23.87 -15.68 1.78
CA LYS A 45 -23.89 -16.22 0.41
C LYS A 45 -22.82 -15.59 -0.49
N ILE A 46 -22.61 -14.27 -0.38
CA ILE A 46 -21.59 -13.55 -1.16
C ILE A 46 -20.18 -13.92 -0.69
N ILE A 47 -19.98 -14.11 0.62
CA ILE A 47 -18.71 -14.59 1.18
C ILE A 47 -18.40 -15.99 0.68
N ALA A 48 -19.40 -16.87 0.59
CA ALA A 48 -19.21 -18.25 0.11
C ALA A 48 -18.85 -18.34 -1.38
N GLU A 49 -19.26 -17.35 -2.19
CA GLU A 49 -18.97 -17.26 -3.63
C GLU A 49 -17.69 -16.46 -3.92
N TRP A 50 -17.16 -15.74 -2.93
CA TRP A 50 -15.98 -14.88 -3.14
C TRP A 50 -14.69 -15.69 -3.12
N GLU A 51 -14.01 -15.75 -4.26
CA GLU A 51 -12.61 -16.14 -4.33
C GLU A 51 -11.72 -14.89 -4.25
N PRO A 52 -10.76 -14.82 -3.31
CA PRO A 52 -9.85 -13.68 -3.24
C PRO A 52 -9.07 -13.55 -4.53
N GLU A 53 -8.98 -12.32 -5.04
CA GLU A 53 -7.97 -12.01 -6.03
C GLU A 53 -6.59 -12.38 -5.44
N PRO A 54 -5.72 -13.06 -6.22
CA PRO A 54 -4.42 -13.45 -5.72
C PRO A 54 -3.64 -12.19 -5.34
N LEU A 55 -3.08 -12.18 -4.12
CA LEU A 55 -2.35 -11.03 -3.56
C LEU A 55 -1.22 -10.51 -4.45
N VAL A 56 -0.72 -11.36 -5.34
CA VAL A 56 0.27 -11.03 -6.36
C VAL A 56 -0.12 -11.80 -7.63
N GLU A 57 -0.35 -11.10 -8.73
CA GLU A 57 -0.50 -11.72 -10.04
C GLU A 57 0.75 -12.59 -10.34
N ASN A 58 0.61 -13.73 -11.01
CA ASN A 58 1.76 -14.57 -11.38
C ASN A 58 2.53 -13.91 -12.53
N ILE A 59 3.25 -12.84 -12.21
CA ILE A 59 4.07 -12.07 -13.12
C ILE A 59 5.27 -12.95 -13.45
N PRO A 60 5.57 -13.23 -14.73
CA PRO A 60 6.78 -13.97 -15.09
C PRO A 60 7.98 -13.23 -14.49
N VAL A 61 8.93 -13.99 -13.92
CA VAL A 61 10.09 -13.47 -13.15
C VAL A 61 10.78 -12.28 -13.87
N THR A 62 10.83 -12.33 -15.19
CA THR A 62 11.36 -11.27 -16.07
C THR A 62 10.72 -9.88 -15.88
N SER A 63 9.42 -9.79 -15.58
CA SER A 63 8.75 -8.48 -15.35
C SER A 63 8.83 -8.04 -13.89
N GLN A 64 9.10 -8.94 -12.94
CA GLN A 64 9.29 -8.57 -11.53
C GLN A 64 10.54 -7.73 -11.34
N SER A 65 11.58 -7.99 -12.14
CA SER A 65 12.80 -7.19 -12.10
C SER A 65 12.60 -5.75 -12.60
N LEU A 66 11.60 -5.49 -13.45
CA LEU A 66 11.20 -4.14 -13.86
C LEU A 66 10.46 -3.38 -12.75
N LEU A 67 9.85 -4.09 -11.80
CA LEU A 67 9.20 -3.50 -10.64
C LEU A 67 10.19 -3.19 -9.51
N CYS A 68 11.38 -3.80 -9.53
CA CYS A 68 12.42 -3.53 -8.54
C CYS A 68 12.93 -2.09 -8.69
N PRO A 69 12.96 -1.29 -7.60
CA PRO A 69 13.48 0.06 -7.68
C PRO A 69 14.99 0.05 -8.03
N PRO A 70 15.47 1.05 -8.78
CA PRO A 70 16.89 1.17 -9.10
C PRO A 70 17.73 1.42 -7.83
N ILE A 71 18.90 0.80 -7.76
CA ILE A 71 19.83 0.92 -6.63
C ILE A 71 21.02 1.79 -7.05
N ILE A 72 21.33 2.82 -6.26
CA ILE A 72 22.54 3.64 -6.44
C ILE A 72 23.71 2.91 -5.79
N ILE A 73 24.82 2.79 -6.51
CA ILE A 73 26.03 2.11 -6.02
C ILE A 73 27.21 3.07 -5.94
N GLY A 74 27.98 2.96 -4.85
CA GLY A 74 29.21 3.71 -4.65
C GLY A 74 29.00 5.15 -4.17
N ILE A 75 30.05 5.94 -4.33
CA ILE A 75 30.11 7.33 -3.86
C ILE A 75 29.22 8.20 -4.76
N PRO A 76 28.43 9.13 -4.19
CA PRO A 76 27.65 10.08 -4.99
C PRO A 76 28.59 10.91 -5.87
N ASP A 77 28.40 10.81 -7.19
CA ASP A 77 29.15 11.55 -8.20
C ASP A 77 28.16 12.39 -9.04
N ILE A 78 28.68 13.36 -9.80
CA ILE A 78 27.89 14.19 -10.72
C ILE A 78 27.14 13.34 -11.77
N ARG A 79 27.65 12.14 -12.04
CA ARG A 79 26.99 11.11 -12.85
C ARG A 79 26.81 9.84 -12.00
N PRO A 80 25.68 9.68 -11.31
CA PRO A 80 25.51 8.55 -10.41
C PRO A 80 25.50 7.23 -11.18
N LYS A 81 26.12 6.23 -10.57
CA LYS A 81 26.14 4.85 -11.05
C LYS A 81 24.98 4.11 -10.41
N ILE A 82 24.17 3.47 -11.23
CA ILE A 82 22.94 2.79 -10.81
C ILE A 82 22.89 1.37 -11.37
N LEU A 83 22.11 0.54 -10.69
CA LEU A 83 21.69 -0.77 -11.13
C LEU A 83 20.17 -0.78 -11.30
N TYR A 84 19.70 -1.44 -12.35
CA TYR A 84 18.29 -1.48 -12.71
C TYR A 84 17.93 -2.83 -13.33
N GLY A 85 16.72 -3.33 -13.09
CA GLY A 85 16.25 -4.61 -13.60
C GLY A 85 16.84 -5.80 -12.84
N GLU A 86 17.10 -6.88 -13.58
CA GLU A 86 17.70 -8.13 -13.08
C GLU A 86 18.91 -7.94 -12.14
N PRO A 87 19.92 -7.08 -12.42
CA PRO A 87 21.04 -6.91 -11.51
C PRO A 87 20.67 -6.24 -10.17
N ALA A 88 19.63 -5.39 -10.14
CA ALA A 88 19.15 -4.78 -8.90
C ALA A 88 18.37 -5.80 -8.05
N LEU A 89 17.55 -6.63 -8.70
CA LEU A 89 16.84 -7.72 -8.04
C LEU A 89 17.82 -8.72 -7.41
N ARG A 90 18.83 -9.16 -8.17
CA ARG A 90 19.87 -10.08 -7.69
C ARG A 90 20.61 -9.58 -6.44
N LEU A 91 20.87 -8.29 -6.35
CA LEU A 91 21.48 -7.70 -5.16
C LEU A 91 20.54 -7.71 -3.96
N THR A 92 19.26 -7.42 -4.19
CA THR A 92 18.23 -7.38 -3.15
C THR A 92 17.94 -8.78 -2.61
N GLU A 93 17.95 -9.79 -3.47
CA GLU A 93 17.72 -11.19 -3.10
C GLU A 93 18.96 -11.89 -2.52
N SER A 94 20.16 -11.32 -2.69
CA SER A 94 21.39 -11.91 -2.15
C SER A 94 21.48 -11.68 -0.64
N MET A 95 21.37 -12.77 0.13
CA MET A 95 21.44 -12.80 1.60
C MET A 95 22.69 -12.13 2.22
N GLU A 96 23.79 -11.98 1.46
CA GLU A 96 25.04 -11.41 1.95
C GLU A 96 25.36 -10.03 1.34
N GLY A 97 24.47 -9.46 0.51
CA GLY A 97 24.72 -8.21 -0.20
C GLY A 97 25.91 -8.27 -1.17
N ALA A 98 26.48 -9.46 -1.39
CA ALA A 98 27.66 -9.71 -2.20
C ALA A 98 27.31 -10.35 -3.55
N ALA A 99 26.16 -10.00 -4.13
CA ALA A 99 25.89 -10.41 -5.51
C ALA A 99 26.98 -9.79 -6.40
N MET A 100 27.62 -10.62 -7.22
CA MET A 100 28.70 -10.19 -8.10
C MET A 100 28.16 -9.18 -9.13
N ILE A 101 28.53 -7.90 -8.98
CA ILE A 101 28.17 -6.83 -9.91
C ILE A 101 29.18 -6.83 -11.06
N TYR A 102 28.73 -7.13 -12.28
CA TYR A 102 29.60 -7.03 -13.43
C TYR A 102 29.66 -5.58 -13.94
N PRO A 103 30.79 -5.12 -14.50
CA PRO A 103 30.93 -3.75 -14.99
C PRO A 103 29.91 -3.41 -16.09
N LYS A 104 29.40 -4.41 -16.82
CA LYS A 104 28.34 -4.28 -17.82
C LYS A 104 26.95 -3.97 -17.24
N ASP A 105 26.72 -4.29 -15.96
CA ASP A 105 25.42 -4.12 -15.30
C ASP A 105 25.27 -2.69 -14.75
N ILE A 106 26.39 -1.99 -14.57
CA ILE A 106 26.45 -0.63 -14.04
C ILE A 106 26.09 0.37 -15.14
N ARG A 107 25.01 1.12 -14.93
CA ARG A 107 24.63 2.23 -15.80
C ARG A 107 25.00 3.55 -15.15
N THR A 108 25.61 4.44 -15.93
CA THR A 108 25.91 5.81 -15.49
C THR A 108 24.84 6.73 -16.05
N VAL A 109 24.16 7.48 -15.18
CA VAL A 109 23.09 8.40 -15.60
C VAL A 109 23.52 9.85 -15.43
N THR A 110 22.92 10.75 -16.20
CA THR A 110 23.17 12.20 -16.09
C THR A 110 22.44 12.81 -14.91
N ASN A 111 21.28 12.26 -14.53
CA ASN A 111 20.50 12.62 -13.35
C ASN A 111 19.64 11.41 -12.92
N LEU A 112 19.24 11.32 -11.65
CA LEU A 112 18.27 10.33 -11.16
C LEU A 112 16.90 10.45 -11.85
N ALA A 113 16.49 11.66 -12.24
CA ALA A 113 15.23 11.89 -12.95
C ALA A 113 15.25 11.37 -14.39
N SER A 114 16.43 11.09 -14.98
CA SER A 114 16.53 10.52 -16.33
C SER A 114 16.44 8.99 -16.34
N ILE A 115 16.21 8.36 -15.18
CA ILE A 115 16.03 6.90 -15.09
C ILE A 115 14.61 6.58 -15.58
N ASN A 116 14.51 5.91 -16.72
CA ASN A 116 13.22 5.41 -17.21
C ASN A 116 12.88 4.09 -16.49
N PHE A 117 11.94 4.14 -15.55
CA PHE A 117 11.42 2.98 -14.80
C PHE A 117 10.76 1.89 -15.65
N GLY A 118 10.66 2.06 -16.97
CA GLY A 118 10.08 1.06 -17.87
C GLY A 118 11.03 0.52 -18.93
N GLY A 119 12.32 0.89 -18.93
CA GLY A 119 13.29 0.43 -19.94
C GLY A 119 12.99 0.88 -21.39
N LEU A 120 12.02 1.79 -21.60
CA LEU A 120 11.51 2.18 -22.92
C LEU A 120 12.31 3.28 -23.63
N ILE A 121 13.36 3.84 -23.02
CA ILE A 121 14.18 4.90 -23.63
C ILE A 121 15.64 4.47 -23.59
N GLY A 122 16.03 3.79 -24.67
CA GLY A 122 17.32 3.89 -25.35
C GLY A 122 18.56 3.55 -24.55
N ASP A 123 19.16 2.41 -24.91
CA ASP A 123 20.56 2.03 -24.68
C ASP A 123 21.56 3.04 -25.27
N LYS A 124 21.57 4.26 -24.76
CA LYS A 124 22.69 5.19 -24.96
C LYS A 124 23.65 4.99 -23.81
N CYS A 125 24.43 3.92 -23.89
CA CYS A 125 25.78 3.95 -23.35
C CYS A 125 26.45 5.16 -24.00
N ILE A 126 26.70 6.23 -23.23
CA ILE A 126 27.53 7.33 -23.71
C ILE A 126 28.93 6.72 -23.86
N LYS A 127 29.29 6.30 -25.08
CA LYS A 127 30.68 5.99 -25.43
C LYS A 127 31.46 7.29 -25.25
N LEU A 128 32.46 7.24 -24.38
CA LEU A 128 33.51 8.26 -24.26
C LEU A 128 34.37 8.26 -25.52
#